data_AF-A0A126V228-F1
#
_entry.id   AF-A0A126V228-F1
#
_cell.length_a   1.000
_cell.length_b   1.000
_cell.length_c   1.000
_cell.angle_alpha   90.00
_cell.angle_beta   90.00
_cell.angle_gamma   90.00
#
_symmetry.space_group_name_H-M   'P 1'
#
loop_
_entity.id
_entity.type
_entity.pdbx_description
1 polymer ?
#
loop_
_entity_poly.entity_id
_entity_poly.type
_entity_poly.pdbx_seq_one_letter_code
_entity_poly.pdbx_strand_id
1 'polypeptide(L)'
;MKQLMSHPYALYFVYTFLAVGVFFLLSGVWQLLRRSENKHEARNRRMKMIAGGATAAEILAVLKPVERGGWITRLPFVGDLPKAMRQAGMTSSPTLLILICLSISAVISAMAAMKVTLWMAIAIGVTVGFLLPIGIIRHRRAARIEAITKLLPEALDLMSRGLRVGHPLNTSIASVAEQMPDPIGSEFGLIADQVSFGDDLVDAFAEFADRIDIEDVHYLSASLGIQHGTGGDLARVLDVLSKVVKNRIAMRRRIQAISAEGRLSSYFLSAIPVFIFVSTSISNPRYYQDVYDDPLFIPMAIAVVTFTVLNAVILAKLVRFRI
;
A
#
# COMPACT_ATOMS: atom_id res chain seq x y z
N MET A 1 15.39 32.52 23.02
CA MET A 1 15.49 31.05 22.86
C MET A 1 16.72 30.43 23.56
N LYS A 2 17.88 31.13 23.67
CA LYS A 2 19.02 30.67 24.49
C LYS A 2 18.76 30.65 26.01
N GLN A 3 17.80 31.44 26.50
CA GLN A 3 17.54 31.61 27.94
C GLN A 3 16.54 30.59 28.53
N LEU A 4 15.87 29.78 27.70
CA LEU A 4 14.99 28.69 28.16
C LEU A 4 15.74 27.34 28.29
N MET A 5 16.96 27.25 27.74
CA MET A 5 17.79 26.04 27.77
C MET A 5 18.82 26.01 28.92
N SER A 6 18.84 27.03 29.78
CA SER A 6 19.74 27.10 30.95
C SER A 6 19.18 26.41 32.20
N HIS A 7 17.94 25.91 32.16
CA HIS A 7 17.38 25.15 33.27
C HIS A 7 17.66 23.65 33.08
N PRO A 8 18.30 22.96 34.05
CA PRO A 8 18.61 21.53 33.96
C PRO A 8 17.35 20.68 33.70
N TYR A 9 16.18 21.15 34.16
CA TYR A 9 14.88 20.51 33.93
C TYR A 9 14.42 20.51 32.47
N ALA A 10 14.76 21.52 31.66
CA ALA A 10 14.38 21.57 30.24
C ALA A 10 15.13 20.48 29.44
N LEU A 11 16.37 20.22 29.83
CA LEU A 11 17.21 19.18 29.23
C LEU A 11 16.66 17.78 29.55
N TYR A 12 16.29 17.50 30.81
CA TYR A 12 15.64 16.24 31.20
C TYR A 12 14.28 16.04 30.51
N PHE A 13 13.50 17.10 30.31
CA PHE A 13 12.22 17.03 29.61
C PHE A 13 12.41 16.62 28.14
N VAL A 14 13.40 17.22 27.46
CA VAL A 14 13.76 16.86 26.08
C VAL A 14 14.25 15.41 25.98
N TYR A 15 15.11 14.95 26.90
CA TYR A 15 15.59 13.57 26.90
C TYR A 15 14.48 12.55 27.18
N THR A 16 13.56 12.86 28.09
CA THR A 16 12.42 11.98 28.38
C THR A 16 11.49 11.88 27.18
N PHE A 17 11.20 13.02 26.53
CA PHE A 17 10.37 13.06 25.33
C PHE A 17 11.02 12.32 24.15
N LEU A 18 12.34 12.43 24.01
CA LEU A 18 13.12 11.74 22.99
C LEU A 18 13.17 10.22 23.27
N ALA A 19 13.33 9.80 24.52
CA ALA A 19 13.32 8.39 24.92
C ALA A 19 11.96 7.73 24.69
N VAL A 20 10.87 8.38 25.12
CA VAL A 20 9.49 7.94 24.84
C VAL A 20 9.24 7.88 23.34
N GLY A 21 9.72 8.88 22.63
CA GLY A 21 9.69 8.96 21.19
C GLY A 21 10.36 7.81 20.45
N VAL A 22 11.60 7.50 20.84
CA VAL A 22 12.38 6.38 20.32
C VAL A 22 11.71 5.06 20.66
N PHE A 23 11.13 4.92 21.86
CA PHE A 23 10.37 3.73 22.25
C PHE A 23 9.14 3.51 21.37
N PHE A 24 8.37 4.56 21.06
CA PHE A 24 7.24 4.49 20.14
C PHE A 24 7.66 4.29 18.68
N LEU A 25 8.79 4.88 18.26
CA LEU A 25 9.39 4.63 16.94
C LEU A 25 9.80 3.17 16.78
N LEU A 26 10.51 2.62 17.77
CA LEU A 26 10.91 1.21 17.78
C LEU A 26 9.68 0.30 17.83
N SER A 27 8.65 0.65 18.62
CA SER A 27 7.39 -0.11 18.67
C SER A 27 6.62 -0.04 17.35
N GLY A 28 6.54 1.14 16.73
CA GLY A 28 5.86 1.35 15.44
C GLY A 28 6.60 0.69 14.28
N VAL A 29 7.93 0.78 14.25
CA VAL A 29 8.79 0.08 13.29
C VAL A 29 8.71 -1.42 13.52
N TRP A 30 8.68 -1.90 14.76
CA TRP A 30 8.51 -3.31 15.09
C TRP A 30 7.12 -3.83 14.70
N GLN A 31 6.07 -3.01 14.83
CA GLN A 31 4.71 -3.36 14.40
C GLN A 31 4.54 -3.30 12.88
N LEU A 32 5.24 -2.40 12.20
CA LEU A 32 5.32 -2.37 10.73
C LEU A 32 6.19 -3.53 10.20
N LEU A 33 7.29 -3.88 10.87
CA LEU A 33 8.15 -5.02 10.49
C LEU A 33 7.56 -6.36 10.89
N ARG A 34 6.69 -6.41 11.91
CA ARG A 34 5.83 -7.56 12.14
C ARG A 34 5.04 -7.76 10.85
N ARG A 35 5.41 -8.83 10.14
CA ARG A 35 4.55 -9.43 9.12
C ARG A 35 3.16 -9.49 9.74
N SER A 36 2.19 -8.92 9.01
CA SER A 36 0.76 -9.13 9.20
C SER A 36 0.57 -10.50 9.85
N GLU A 37 0.06 -10.46 11.08
CA GLU A 37 -0.32 -11.58 11.96
C GLU A 37 -0.26 -12.91 11.20
N ASN A 38 0.78 -13.72 11.49
CA ASN A 38 0.97 -15.01 10.85
C ASN A 38 -0.35 -15.76 10.86
N LYS A 39 -0.75 -16.27 9.69
CA LYS A 39 -1.88 -17.17 9.38
C LYS A 39 -2.23 -18.22 10.45
N HIS A 40 -1.30 -18.56 11.34
CA HIS A 40 -1.51 -19.41 12.51
C HIS A 40 -2.35 -18.77 13.61
N GLU A 41 -2.34 -17.46 13.81
CA GLU A 41 -3.19 -16.79 14.82
C GLU A 41 -4.62 -16.66 14.34
N ALA A 42 -4.88 -16.36 13.06
CA ALA A 42 -6.24 -16.41 12.52
C ALA A 42 -6.81 -17.84 12.57
N ARG A 43 -6.02 -18.86 12.19
CA ARG A 43 -6.42 -20.28 12.28
C ARG A 43 -6.56 -20.78 13.73
N ASN A 44 -5.67 -20.39 14.65
CA ASN A 44 -5.77 -20.75 16.07
C ASN A 44 -6.87 -19.98 16.80
N ARG A 45 -7.17 -18.75 16.39
CA ARG A 45 -8.30 -17.95 16.91
C ARG A 45 -9.62 -18.52 16.40
N ARG A 46 -9.69 -18.98 15.14
CA ARG A 46 -10.79 -19.82 14.61
C ARG A 46 -10.98 -21.09 15.43
N MET A 47 -9.92 -21.88 15.66
CA MET A 47 -10.01 -23.09 16.48
C MET A 47 -10.42 -22.81 17.94
N LYS A 48 -9.93 -21.72 18.54
CA LYS A 48 -10.33 -21.31 19.91
C LYS A 48 -11.78 -20.84 20.00
N MET A 49 -12.30 -20.12 19.00
CA MET A 49 -13.70 -19.65 19.01
C MET A 49 -14.68 -20.78 18.68
N ILE A 50 -14.31 -21.71 17.78
CA ILE A 50 -15.09 -22.94 17.49
C ILE A 50 -15.11 -23.87 18.71
N ALA A 51 -13.97 -24.08 19.39
CA ALA A 51 -13.89 -24.88 20.61
C ALA A 51 -14.59 -24.26 21.82
N GLY A 52 -14.88 -22.95 21.78
CA GLY A 52 -15.56 -22.20 22.84
C GLY A 52 -17.09 -22.08 22.65
N GLY A 53 -17.67 -22.63 21.58
CA GLY A 53 -19.12 -22.55 21.33
C GLY A 53 -19.61 -21.15 20.94
N ALA A 54 -18.75 -20.29 20.39
CA ALA A 54 -19.12 -18.94 19.99
C ALA A 54 -20.16 -18.97 18.85
N THR A 55 -21.16 -18.09 18.94
CA THR A 55 -22.23 -17.99 17.95
C THR A 55 -21.73 -17.40 16.63
N ALA A 56 -22.35 -17.78 15.51
CA ALA A 56 -21.97 -17.31 14.16
C ALA A 56 -21.91 -15.78 14.08
N ALA A 57 -22.80 -15.07 14.79
CA ALA A 57 -22.80 -13.61 14.90
C ALA A 57 -21.58 -13.05 15.66
N GLU A 58 -21.05 -13.75 16.67
CA GLU A 58 -19.84 -13.34 17.40
C GLU A 58 -18.58 -13.55 16.56
N ILE A 59 -18.53 -14.64 15.79
CA ILE A 59 -17.44 -14.91 14.85
C ILE A 59 -17.45 -13.87 13.72
N LEU A 60 -18.62 -13.56 13.16
CA LEU A 60 -18.83 -12.49 12.17
C LEU A 60 -18.53 -11.11 12.73
N ALA A 61 -18.88 -10.79 13.97
CA ALA A 61 -18.58 -9.50 14.60
C ALA A 61 -17.07 -9.29 14.85
N VAL A 62 -16.33 -10.37 15.09
CA VAL A 62 -14.86 -10.35 15.19
C VAL A 62 -14.19 -10.25 13.82
N LEU A 63 -14.79 -10.84 12.77
CA LEU A 63 -14.30 -10.80 11.39
C LEU A 63 -14.65 -9.49 10.66
N LYS A 64 -15.79 -8.90 11.00
CA LYS A 64 -16.35 -7.67 10.44
C LYS A 64 -16.35 -6.60 11.53
N PRO A 65 -15.20 -5.96 11.83
CA PRO A 65 -15.22 -4.81 12.70
C PRO A 65 -16.09 -3.75 12.03
N VAL A 66 -17.32 -3.60 12.54
CA VAL A 66 -18.21 -2.50 12.18
C VAL A 66 -17.48 -1.22 12.56
N GLU A 67 -16.80 -0.62 11.59
CA GLU A 67 -16.23 0.70 11.79
C GLU A 67 -17.39 1.67 11.86
N ARG A 68 -17.80 1.97 13.09
CA ARG A 68 -18.42 3.25 13.42
C ARG A 68 -17.46 4.31 12.92
N GLY A 69 -17.83 4.98 11.82
CA GLY A 69 -17.06 6.08 11.26
C GLY A 69 -16.82 7.13 12.34
N GLY A 70 -15.64 7.08 12.96
CA GLY A 70 -15.20 8.10 13.88
C GLY A 70 -15.06 9.42 13.14
N TRP A 71 -15.11 10.54 13.86
CA TRP A 71 -14.93 11.90 13.32
C TRP A 71 -13.71 12.05 12.38
N ILE A 72 -12.69 11.21 12.55
CA ILE A 72 -11.45 11.15 11.77
C ILE A 72 -11.68 10.73 10.30
N THR A 73 -12.68 9.89 9.98
CA THR A 73 -12.95 9.46 8.58
C THR A 73 -13.48 10.60 7.71
N ARG A 74 -13.87 11.73 8.30
CA ARG A 74 -14.34 12.93 7.58
C ARG A 74 -13.21 13.87 7.13
N LEU A 75 -11.96 13.60 7.50
CA LEU A 75 -10.83 14.42 7.08
C LEU A 75 -10.39 14.06 5.64
N PRO A 76 -10.26 15.04 4.72
CA PRO A 76 -10.01 14.79 3.30
C PRO A 76 -8.67 14.08 3.01
N PHE A 77 -7.71 14.15 3.93
CA PHE A 77 -6.41 13.47 3.81
C PHE A 77 -6.36 12.06 4.43
N VAL A 78 -7.39 11.68 5.20
CA VAL A 78 -7.41 10.44 6.02
C VAL A 78 -8.57 9.52 5.65
N GLY A 79 -9.57 9.97 4.88
CA GLY A 79 -10.76 9.20 4.52
C GLY A 79 -10.48 7.83 3.88
N ASP A 80 -9.47 7.74 3.00
CA ASP A 80 -9.08 6.48 2.35
C ASP A 80 -8.12 5.62 3.18
N LEU A 81 -7.60 6.14 4.30
CA LEU A 81 -6.58 5.46 5.10
C LEU A 81 -7.09 4.14 5.72
N PRO A 82 -8.32 4.05 6.29
CA PRO A 82 -8.86 2.79 6.77
C PRO A 82 -8.99 1.74 5.67
N LYS A 83 -9.50 2.13 4.49
CA LYS A 83 -9.59 1.26 3.31
C LYS A 83 -8.19 0.79 2.87
N ALA A 84 -7.22 1.70 2.82
CA ALA A 84 -5.84 1.38 2.45
C ALA A 84 -5.15 0.44 3.47
N MET A 85 -5.43 0.59 4.76
CA MET A 85 -4.90 -0.27 5.83
C MET A 85 -5.50 -1.69 5.74
N ARG A 86 -6.82 -1.80 5.53
CA ARG A 86 -7.48 -3.10 5.29
C ARG A 86 -6.90 -3.79 4.06
N GLN A 87 -6.74 -3.04 2.96
CA GLN A 87 -6.14 -3.55 1.73
C GLN A 87 -4.65 -3.89 1.90
N ALA A 88 -3.94 -3.27 2.85
CA ALA A 88 -2.58 -3.65 3.22
C ALA A 88 -2.53 -4.89 4.13
N GLY A 89 -3.66 -5.43 4.58
CA GLY A 89 -3.72 -6.57 5.51
C GLY A 89 -3.35 -6.19 6.95
N MET A 90 -3.52 -4.92 7.32
CA MET A 90 -3.26 -4.41 8.67
C MET A 90 -4.56 -4.43 9.49
N THR A 91 -4.56 -5.16 10.61
CA THR A 91 -5.69 -5.28 11.56
C THR A 91 -5.70 -4.17 12.63
N SER A 92 -4.71 -3.27 12.61
CA SER A 92 -4.55 -2.21 13.61
C SER A 92 -5.59 -1.09 13.43
N SER A 93 -6.00 -0.44 14.53
CA SER A 93 -6.94 0.67 14.44
C SER A 93 -6.33 1.86 13.69
N PRO A 94 -7.10 2.58 12.85
CA PRO A 94 -6.63 3.80 12.21
C PRO A 94 -6.18 4.87 13.21
N THR A 95 -6.78 4.89 14.41
CA THR A 95 -6.42 5.80 15.50
C THR A 95 -5.01 5.54 16.04
N LEU A 96 -4.62 4.27 16.19
CA LEU A 96 -3.27 3.91 16.65
C LEU A 96 -2.22 4.33 15.63
N LEU A 97 -2.53 4.25 14.33
CA LEU A 97 -1.62 4.70 13.29
C LEU A 97 -1.39 6.21 13.34
N ILE A 98 -2.45 7.00 13.50
CA ILE A 98 -2.34 8.45 13.65
C ILE A 98 -1.53 8.82 14.89
N LEU A 99 -1.73 8.11 16.01
CA LEU A 99 -0.93 8.30 17.22
C LEU A 99 0.55 7.99 16.98
N ILE A 100 0.86 6.93 16.23
CA ILE A 100 2.24 6.64 15.80
C ILE A 100 2.78 7.79 14.93
N CYS A 101 2.06 8.23 13.90
CA CYS A 101 2.49 9.35 13.04
C CYS A 101 2.75 10.63 13.85
N LEU A 102 1.85 10.97 14.79
CA LEU A 102 2.00 12.12 15.67
C LEU A 102 3.23 11.98 16.59
N SER A 103 3.44 10.79 17.17
CA SER A 103 4.62 10.53 18.01
C SER A 103 5.92 10.67 17.22
N ILE A 104 6.01 10.10 16.02
CA ILE A 104 7.17 10.21 15.14
C ILE A 104 7.41 11.68 14.76
N SER A 105 6.34 12.38 14.36
CA SER A 105 6.41 13.79 13.97
C SER A 105 6.93 14.66 15.11
N ALA A 106 6.45 14.44 16.34
CA ALA A 106 6.87 15.21 17.52
C ALA A 106 8.35 14.99 17.84
N VAL A 107 8.84 13.74 17.75
CA VAL A 107 10.24 13.39 18.01
C VAL A 107 11.17 14.01 16.98
N ILE A 108 10.86 13.85 15.70
CA ILE A 108 11.68 14.38 14.62
C ILE A 108 11.68 15.91 14.65
N SER A 109 10.54 16.54 14.95
CA SER A 109 10.46 17.99 15.12
C SER A 109 11.32 18.48 16.29
N ALA A 110 11.26 17.79 17.45
CA ALA A 110 12.07 18.14 18.61
C ALA A 110 13.57 17.98 18.35
N MET A 111 13.97 16.91 17.64
CA MET A 111 15.36 16.69 17.24
C MET A 111 15.85 17.74 16.24
N ALA A 112 15.02 18.09 15.25
CA ALA A 112 15.36 19.09 14.24
C ALA A 112 15.45 20.50 14.83
N ALA A 113 14.63 20.83 15.84
CA ALA A 113 14.63 22.14 16.50
C ALA A 113 15.94 22.46 17.23
N MET A 114 16.79 21.46 17.49
CA MET A 114 18.14 21.67 18.04
C MET A 114 19.13 22.25 16.99
N LYS A 115 18.85 22.07 15.69
CA LYS A 115 19.77 22.45 14.60
C LYS A 115 19.21 23.49 13.64
N VAL A 116 17.88 23.62 13.54
CA VAL A 116 17.19 24.52 12.62
C VAL A 116 16.09 25.33 13.32
N THR A 117 15.61 26.38 12.67
CA THR A 117 14.49 27.20 13.14
C THR A 117 13.23 26.37 13.39
N LEU A 118 12.46 26.74 14.42
CA LEU A 118 11.31 25.97 14.92
C LEU A 118 10.29 25.61 13.81
N TRP A 119 9.96 26.57 12.93
CA TRP A 119 9.03 26.34 11.82
C TRP A 119 9.54 25.30 10.83
N MET A 120 10.85 25.31 10.54
CA MET A 120 11.50 24.38 9.63
C MET A 120 11.64 22.99 10.27
N ALA A 121 11.90 22.93 11.57
CA ALA A 121 11.91 21.71 12.35
C ALA A 121 10.53 21.01 12.38
N ILE A 122 9.46 21.76 12.61
CA ILE A 122 8.07 21.26 12.55
C ILE A 122 7.75 20.75 11.14
N ALA A 123 8.11 21.51 10.10
CA ALA A 123 7.90 21.09 8.72
C ALA A 123 8.58 19.75 8.43
N ILE A 124 9.86 19.58 8.81
CA ILE A 124 10.59 18.32 8.65
C ILE A 124 9.91 17.18 9.41
N GLY A 125 9.53 17.41 10.68
CA GLY A 125 8.91 16.37 11.50
C GLY A 125 7.56 15.90 10.97
N VAL A 126 6.69 16.80 10.55
CA VAL A 126 5.39 16.44 9.94
C VAL A 126 5.62 15.67 8.64
N THR A 127 6.53 16.15 7.80
CA THR A 127 6.81 15.52 6.51
C THR A 127 7.30 14.09 6.72
N VAL A 128 8.30 13.88 7.59
CA VAL A 128 8.84 12.54 7.81
C VAL A 128 7.86 11.65 8.59
N GLY A 129 7.20 12.19 9.63
CA GLY A 129 6.30 11.45 10.51
C GLY A 129 5.00 10.96 9.85
N PHE A 130 4.50 11.68 8.84
CA PHE A 130 3.32 11.25 8.08
C PHE A 130 3.69 10.55 6.77
N LEU A 131 4.68 11.05 6.03
CA LEU A 131 4.95 10.56 4.67
C LEU A 131 5.59 9.16 4.67
N LEU A 132 6.46 8.85 5.64
CA LEU A 132 7.06 7.52 5.76
C LEU A 132 6.03 6.42 6.09
N PRO A 133 5.23 6.51 7.17
CA PRO A 133 4.26 5.44 7.48
C PRO A 133 3.21 5.27 6.38
N ILE A 134 2.69 6.37 5.83
CA ILE A 134 1.72 6.32 4.72
C ILE A 134 2.36 5.67 3.48
N GLY A 135 3.62 5.99 3.18
CA GLY A 135 4.37 5.37 2.09
C GLY A 135 4.50 3.85 2.25
N ILE A 136 4.81 3.38 3.46
CA ILE A 136 4.92 1.94 3.76
C ILE A 136 3.57 1.24 3.58
N ILE A 137 2.47 1.82 4.08
CA ILE A 137 1.11 1.26 3.90
C ILE A 137 0.77 1.16 2.42
N ARG A 138 1.01 2.24 1.67
CA ARG A 138 0.74 2.27 0.21
C ARG A 138 1.56 1.22 -0.52
N HIS A 139 2.83 1.06 -0.17
CA HIS A 139 3.68 0.03 -0.75
C HIS A 139 3.17 -1.39 -0.42
N ARG A 140 2.82 -1.66 0.83
CA ARG A 140 2.26 -2.96 1.25
C ARG A 140 0.92 -3.27 0.60
N ARG A 141 0.02 -2.29 0.54
CA ARG A 141 -1.24 -2.36 -0.19
C ARG A 141 -1.00 -2.72 -1.65
N ALA A 142 -0.12 -1.99 -2.33
CA ALA A 142 0.20 -2.24 -3.73
C ALA A 142 0.77 -3.67 -3.94
N ALA A 143 1.71 -4.10 -3.09
CA ALA A 143 2.29 -5.43 -3.15
C ALA A 143 1.25 -6.55 -2.92
N ARG A 144 0.34 -6.37 -1.95
CA ARG A 144 -0.74 -7.34 -1.67
C ARG A 144 -1.73 -7.42 -2.82
N ILE A 145 -2.18 -6.27 -3.34
CA ILE A 145 -3.09 -6.22 -4.50
C ILE A 145 -2.44 -6.89 -5.71
N GLU A 146 -1.17 -6.58 -5.99
CA GLU A 146 -0.44 -7.21 -7.09
C GLU A 146 -0.34 -8.74 -6.93
N ALA A 147 -0.12 -9.22 -5.71
CA ALA A 147 -0.12 -10.66 -5.43
C ALA A 147 -1.50 -11.30 -5.67
N ILE A 148 -2.60 -10.66 -5.24
CA ILE A 148 -3.96 -11.11 -5.54
C ILE A 148 -4.20 -11.16 -7.05
N THR A 149 -3.90 -10.07 -7.77
CA THR A 149 -4.11 -10.00 -9.23
C THR A 149 -3.34 -11.11 -9.96
N LYS A 150 -2.13 -11.45 -9.52
CA LYS A 150 -1.33 -12.53 -10.13
C LYS A 150 -1.91 -13.91 -9.87
N LEU A 151 -2.46 -14.16 -8.69
CA LEU A 151 -2.99 -15.46 -8.27
C LEU A 151 -4.46 -15.67 -8.67
N LEU A 152 -5.20 -14.59 -8.96
CA LEU A 152 -6.63 -14.64 -9.31
C LEU A 152 -6.94 -15.61 -10.46
N PRO A 153 -6.23 -15.62 -11.60
CA PRO A 153 -6.55 -16.55 -12.68
C PRO A 153 -6.40 -18.03 -12.29
N GLU A 154 -5.43 -18.34 -11.43
CA GLU A 154 -5.20 -19.71 -10.96
C GLU A 154 -6.30 -20.15 -9.98
N ALA A 155 -6.77 -19.26 -9.11
CA ALA A 155 -7.95 -19.50 -8.28
C ALA A 155 -9.21 -19.74 -9.13
N LEU A 156 -9.42 -18.94 -10.18
CA LEU A 156 -10.55 -19.10 -11.10
C LEU A 156 -10.48 -20.43 -11.87
N ASP A 157 -9.30 -20.82 -12.35
CA ASP A 157 -9.09 -22.13 -13.00
C ASP A 157 -9.37 -23.30 -12.04
N LEU A 158 -8.97 -23.18 -10.77
CA LEU A 158 -9.23 -24.23 -9.78
C LEU A 158 -10.74 -24.38 -9.55
N MET A 159 -11.46 -23.28 -9.40
CA MET A 159 -12.92 -23.30 -9.26
C MET A 159 -13.60 -23.85 -10.50
N SER A 160 -13.19 -23.41 -11.70
CA SER A 160 -13.81 -23.86 -12.95
C SER A 160 -13.65 -25.37 -13.15
N ARG A 161 -12.48 -25.93 -12.80
CA ARG A 161 -12.24 -27.39 -12.80
C ARG A 161 -13.13 -28.10 -11.79
N GLY A 162 -13.27 -27.58 -10.58
CA GLY A 162 -14.17 -28.14 -9.56
C GLY A 162 -15.61 -28.23 -10.05
N LEU A 163 -16.13 -27.12 -10.58
CA LEU A 163 -17.48 -27.02 -11.14
C LEU A 163 -17.70 -27.94 -12.35
N ARG A 164 -16.70 -28.09 -13.24
CA ARG A 164 -16.79 -28.99 -14.41
C ARG A 164 -16.95 -30.46 -14.04
N VAL A 165 -16.38 -30.87 -12.91
CA VAL A 165 -16.51 -32.24 -12.36
C VAL A 165 -17.80 -32.38 -11.55
N GLY A 166 -18.60 -31.31 -11.42
CA GLY A 166 -19.88 -31.31 -10.72
C GLY A 166 -19.78 -31.01 -9.23
N HIS A 167 -18.63 -30.56 -8.72
CA HIS A 167 -18.55 -30.11 -7.33
C HIS A 167 -19.46 -28.89 -7.11
N PRO A 168 -20.15 -28.82 -5.96
CA PRO A 168 -20.84 -27.60 -5.57
C PRO A 168 -19.90 -26.40 -5.55
N LEU A 169 -20.43 -25.22 -5.86
CA LEU A 169 -19.67 -23.97 -5.89
C LEU A 169 -18.99 -23.69 -4.53
N ASN A 170 -19.70 -23.92 -3.42
CA ASN A 170 -19.18 -23.74 -2.06
C ASN A 170 -17.95 -24.63 -1.80
N THR A 171 -17.97 -25.88 -2.25
CA THR A 171 -16.83 -26.81 -2.16
C THR A 171 -15.66 -26.36 -3.02
N SER A 172 -15.94 -25.80 -4.20
CA SER A 172 -14.92 -25.26 -5.09
C SER A 172 -14.24 -24.02 -4.49
N ILE A 173 -14.99 -23.17 -3.79
CA ILE A 173 -14.46 -22.01 -3.04
C ILE A 173 -13.58 -22.48 -1.88
N ALA A 174 -14.03 -23.47 -1.10
CA ALA A 174 -13.23 -24.07 -0.03
C ALA A 174 -11.93 -24.68 -0.56
N SER A 175 -11.97 -25.32 -1.73
CA SER A 175 -10.78 -25.87 -2.38
C SER A 175 -9.75 -24.78 -2.72
N VAL A 176 -10.19 -23.60 -3.18
CA VAL A 176 -9.30 -22.45 -3.40
C VAL A 176 -8.70 -21.98 -2.08
N ALA A 177 -9.50 -21.89 -1.02
CA ALA A 177 -9.05 -21.45 0.30
C ALA A 177 -7.93 -22.34 0.87
N GLU A 178 -8.01 -23.64 0.64
CA GLU A 178 -7.04 -24.62 1.13
C GLU A 178 -5.79 -24.73 0.26
N GLN A 179 -5.95 -24.70 -1.07
CA GLN A 179 -4.87 -25.03 -2.01
C GLN A 179 -4.07 -23.80 -2.46
N MET A 180 -4.67 -22.60 -2.46
CA MET A 180 -3.99 -21.41 -2.96
C MET A 180 -3.12 -20.74 -1.89
N PRO A 181 -1.95 -20.20 -2.29
CA PRO A 181 -1.13 -19.41 -1.39
C PRO A 181 -1.80 -18.09 -0.98
N ASP A 182 -1.28 -17.46 0.06
CA ASP A 182 -1.68 -16.10 0.40
C ASP A 182 -1.21 -15.07 -0.62
N PRO A 183 -1.93 -13.95 -0.77
CA PRO A 183 -3.12 -13.53 0.00
C PRO A 183 -4.47 -14.08 -0.49
N ILE A 184 -4.54 -14.74 -1.65
CA ILE A 184 -5.83 -15.14 -2.25
C ILE A 184 -6.51 -16.27 -1.48
N GLY A 185 -5.76 -17.27 -1.00
CA GLY A 185 -6.33 -18.37 -0.21
C GLY A 185 -7.02 -17.88 1.06
N SER A 186 -6.45 -16.87 1.73
CA SER A 186 -7.09 -16.26 2.90
C SER A 186 -8.40 -15.54 2.58
N GLU A 187 -8.47 -14.79 1.47
CA GLU A 187 -9.70 -14.10 1.07
C GLU A 187 -10.81 -15.07 0.66
N PHE A 188 -10.47 -16.13 -0.08
CA PHE A 188 -11.41 -17.21 -0.39
C PHE A 188 -11.83 -18.00 0.85
N GLY A 189 -10.93 -18.13 1.84
CA GLY A 189 -11.27 -18.69 3.15
C GLY A 189 -12.29 -17.84 3.91
N LEU A 190 -12.20 -16.50 3.83
CA LEU A 190 -13.23 -15.63 4.40
C LEU A 190 -14.58 -15.82 3.73
N ILE A 191 -14.62 -15.94 2.40
CA ILE A 191 -15.85 -16.20 1.65
C ILE A 191 -16.42 -17.57 2.03
N ALA A 192 -15.59 -18.62 2.08
CA ALA A 192 -16.03 -19.96 2.48
C ALA A 192 -16.62 -19.98 3.91
N ASP A 193 -15.98 -19.25 4.84
CA ASP A 193 -16.46 -19.10 6.21
C ASP A 193 -17.83 -18.37 6.22
N GLN A 194 -17.96 -17.22 5.54
CA GLN A 194 -19.21 -16.45 5.44
C GLN A 194 -20.38 -17.30 4.94
N VAL A 195 -20.17 -18.02 3.84
CA VAL A 195 -21.20 -18.87 3.24
C VAL A 195 -21.55 -20.06 4.15
N SER A 196 -20.56 -20.63 4.85
CA SER A 196 -20.78 -21.72 5.82
C SER A 196 -21.60 -21.27 7.03
N PHE A 197 -21.53 -19.98 7.39
CA PHE A 197 -22.36 -19.37 8.44
C PHE A 197 -23.73 -18.88 7.94
N GLY A 198 -24.04 -19.07 6.66
CA GLY A 198 -25.35 -18.76 6.08
C GLY A 198 -25.48 -17.39 5.42
N ASP A 199 -24.36 -16.67 5.21
CA ASP A 199 -24.38 -15.45 4.39
C ASP A 199 -24.68 -15.81 2.92
N ASP A 200 -25.33 -14.90 2.20
CA ASP A 200 -25.55 -15.07 0.76
C ASP A 200 -24.23 -15.02 -0.01
N LEU A 201 -24.09 -15.93 -0.97
CA LEU A 201 -22.87 -16.07 -1.75
C LEU A 201 -22.54 -14.81 -2.56
N VAL A 202 -23.56 -14.19 -3.17
CA VAL A 202 -23.39 -12.99 -4.00
C VAL A 202 -22.93 -11.83 -3.12
N ASP A 203 -23.50 -11.70 -1.93
CA ASP A 203 -23.10 -10.68 -0.95
C ASP A 203 -21.65 -10.90 -0.47
N ALA A 204 -21.26 -12.15 -0.18
CA ALA A 204 -19.89 -12.47 0.23
C ALA A 204 -18.84 -12.10 -0.84
N PHE A 205 -19.16 -12.34 -2.13
CA PHE A 205 -18.30 -11.92 -3.25
C PHE A 205 -18.33 -10.41 -3.48
N ALA A 206 -19.46 -9.74 -3.26
CA ALA A 206 -19.55 -8.28 -3.34
C ALA A 206 -18.68 -7.62 -2.27
N GLU A 207 -18.73 -8.13 -1.03
CA GLU A 207 -17.84 -7.67 0.04
C GLU A 207 -16.36 -7.93 -0.30
N PHE A 208 -16.04 -9.08 -0.89
CA PHE A 208 -14.68 -9.36 -1.37
C PHE A 208 -14.24 -8.34 -2.43
N ALA A 209 -15.11 -8.00 -3.38
CA ALA A 209 -14.83 -7.01 -4.40
C ALA A 209 -14.61 -5.61 -3.82
N ASP A 210 -15.42 -5.19 -2.86
CA ASP A 210 -15.25 -3.91 -2.16
C ASP A 210 -13.97 -3.86 -1.31
N ARG A 211 -13.62 -4.99 -0.67
CA ARG A 211 -12.39 -5.09 0.12
C ARG A 211 -11.15 -4.96 -0.76
N ILE A 212 -11.05 -5.71 -1.86
CA ILE A 212 -9.85 -5.71 -2.70
C ILE A 212 -9.80 -4.52 -3.65
N ASP A 213 -10.96 -4.11 -4.15
CA ASP A 213 -11.16 -2.96 -5.03
C ASP A 213 -10.33 -3.02 -6.31
N ILE A 214 -10.41 -4.17 -7.00
CA ILE A 214 -9.83 -4.35 -8.34
C ILE A 214 -10.91 -4.76 -9.33
N GLU A 215 -10.80 -4.22 -10.54
CA GLU A 215 -11.74 -4.40 -11.65
C GLU A 215 -12.05 -5.88 -11.92
N ASP A 216 -11.02 -6.74 -11.96
CA ASP A 216 -11.18 -8.16 -12.25
C ASP A 216 -11.99 -8.92 -11.16
N VAL A 217 -11.93 -8.46 -9.91
CA VAL A 217 -12.73 -9.04 -8.81
C VAL A 217 -14.17 -8.50 -8.83
N HIS A 218 -14.36 -7.22 -9.19
CA HIS A 218 -15.69 -6.68 -9.44
C HIS A 218 -16.39 -7.42 -10.59
N TYR A 219 -15.67 -7.75 -11.66
CA TYR A 219 -16.20 -8.60 -12.74
C TYR A 219 -16.54 -10.01 -12.28
N LEU A 220 -15.71 -10.62 -11.43
CA LEU A 220 -16.02 -11.92 -10.82
C LEU A 220 -17.32 -11.85 -10.01
N SER A 221 -17.46 -10.87 -9.12
CA SER A 221 -18.64 -10.70 -8.27
C SER A 221 -19.90 -10.46 -9.10
N ALA A 222 -19.85 -9.57 -10.08
CA ALA A 222 -20.99 -9.30 -10.96
C ALA A 222 -21.38 -10.53 -11.79
N SER A 223 -20.39 -11.25 -12.32
CA SER A 223 -20.61 -12.47 -13.11
C SER A 223 -21.25 -13.58 -12.27
N LEU A 224 -20.78 -13.75 -11.02
CA LEU A 224 -21.38 -14.68 -10.07
C LEU A 224 -22.81 -14.27 -9.74
N GLY A 225 -23.09 -13.00 -9.44
CA GLY A 225 -24.44 -12.53 -9.16
C GLY A 225 -25.43 -12.77 -10.30
N ILE A 226 -24.99 -12.67 -11.56
CA ILE A 226 -25.84 -12.95 -12.74
C ILE A 226 -26.06 -14.45 -12.95
N GLN A 227 -25.03 -15.27 -12.74
CA GLN A 227 -25.07 -16.71 -13.04
C GLN A 227 -25.60 -17.55 -11.89
N HIS A 228 -25.48 -17.05 -10.67
CA HIS A 228 -26.05 -17.65 -9.48
C HIS A 228 -27.58 -17.62 -9.57
N GLY A 229 -28.22 -18.78 -9.42
CA GLY A 229 -29.69 -18.90 -9.50
C GLY A 229 -30.28 -18.96 -10.92
N THR A 230 -29.54 -18.60 -11.98
CA THR A 230 -30.01 -18.66 -13.38
C THR A 230 -29.64 -19.96 -14.09
N GLY A 231 -28.86 -20.84 -13.45
CA GLY A 231 -28.49 -22.16 -13.99
C GLY A 231 -27.51 -22.12 -15.18
N GLY A 232 -26.83 -20.99 -15.39
CA GLY A 232 -25.83 -20.83 -16.44
C GLY A 232 -24.56 -21.65 -16.21
N ASP A 233 -23.74 -21.78 -17.26
CA ASP A 233 -22.44 -22.47 -17.20
C ASP A 233 -21.40 -21.59 -16.48
N LEU A 234 -21.45 -21.59 -15.15
CA LEU A 234 -20.54 -20.82 -14.30
C LEU A 234 -19.08 -21.22 -14.53
N ALA A 235 -18.82 -22.51 -14.77
CA ALA A 235 -17.47 -22.98 -15.07
C ALA A 235 -16.90 -22.30 -16.32
N ARG A 236 -17.70 -22.16 -17.39
CA ARG A 236 -17.31 -21.42 -18.59
C ARG A 236 -17.03 -19.95 -18.32
N VAL A 237 -17.84 -19.31 -17.47
CA VAL A 237 -17.62 -17.89 -17.12
C VAL A 237 -16.32 -17.69 -16.35
N LEU A 238 -16.04 -18.55 -15.37
CA LEU A 238 -14.77 -18.50 -14.63
C LEU A 238 -13.56 -18.74 -15.56
N ASP A 239 -13.68 -19.67 -16.52
CA ASP A 239 -12.63 -19.91 -17.54
C ASP A 239 -12.39 -18.71 -18.45
N VAL A 240 -13.47 -18.05 -18.90
CA VAL A 240 -13.37 -16.84 -19.73
C VAL A 240 -12.71 -15.73 -18.93
N LEU A 241 -13.14 -15.51 -17.68
CA LEU A 241 -12.56 -14.48 -16.82
C LEU A 241 -11.07 -14.76 -16.53
N SER A 242 -10.70 -16.00 -16.22
CA SER A 242 -9.30 -16.42 -16.05
C SER A 242 -8.46 -16.07 -17.29
N LYS A 243 -8.94 -16.40 -18.49
CA LYS A 243 -8.26 -16.07 -19.76
C LYS A 243 -8.12 -14.56 -19.95
N VAL A 244 -9.17 -13.79 -19.68
CA VAL A 244 -9.14 -12.32 -19.79
C VAL A 244 -8.09 -11.73 -18.85
N VAL A 245 -8.07 -12.15 -17.58
CA VAL A 245 -7.09 -11.66 -16.60
C VAL A 245 -5.67 -12.06 -16.99
N LYS A 246 -5.43 -13.31 -17.44
CA LYS A 246 -4.11 -13.74 -17.95
C LYS A 246 -3.64 -12.90 -19.13
N ASN A 247 -4.53 -12.66 -20.10
CA ASN A 247 -4.23 -11.83 -21.26
C ASN A 247 -3.90 -10.38 -20.84
N ARG A 248 -4.64 -9.82 -19.87
CA ARG A 248 -4.37 -8.50 -19.30
C ARG A 248 -3.00 -8.43 -18.63
N ILE A 249 -2.62 -9.45 -17.84
CA ILE A 249 -1.30 -9.54 -17.21
C ILE A 249 -0.19 -9.66 -18.26
N ALA A 250 -0.37 -10.53 -19.27
CA ALA A 250 0.59 -10.73 -20.35
C ALA A 250 0.79 -9.44 -21.17
N MET A 251 -0.30 -8.73 -21.47
CA MET A 251 -0.25 -7.43 -22.15
C MET A 251 0.53 -6.39 -21.32
N ARG A 252 0.28 -6.30 -20.01
CA ARG A 252 1.04 -5.41 -19.10
C ARG A 252 2.53 -5.75 -19.12
N ARG A 253 2.90 -7.02 -19.05
CA ARG A 253 4.31 -7.47 -19.12
C ARG A 253 4.94 -7.14 -20.47
N ARG A 254 4.21 -7.34 -21.56
CA ARG A 254 4.68 -7.00 -22.92
C ARG A 254 4.93 -5.50 -23.06
N ILE A 255 4.04 -4.66 -22.55
CA ILE A 255 4.23 -3.19 -22.52
C ILE A 255 5.45 -2.82 -21.68
N GLN A 256 5.65 -3.45 -20.51
CA GLN A 256 6.83 -3.20 -19.68
C GLN A 256 8.14 -3.58 -20.37
N ALA A 257 8.15 -4.69 -21.12
CA ALA A 257 9.31 -5.14 -21.88
C ALA A 257 9.63 -4.20 -23.05
N ILE A 258 8.62 -3.84 -23.87
CA ILE A 258 8.80 -2.92 -25.01
C ILE A 258 9.22 -1.53 -24.54
N SER A 259 8.64 -1.04 -23.44
CA SER A 259 8.98 0.28 -22.88
C SER A 259 10.30 0.31 -22.12
N ALA A 260 10.94 -0.83 -21.84
CA ALA A 260 12.18 -0.86 -21.06
C ALA A 260 13.32 -0.12 -21.78
N GLU A 261 13.44 -0.30 -23.10
CA GLU A 261 14.44 0.39 -23.92
C GLU A 261 14.25 1.91 -23.89
N GLY A 262 13.03 2.37 -24.17
CA GLY A 262 12.70 3.80 -24.08
C GLY A 262 12.93 4.39 -22.69
N ARG A 263 12.67 3.62 -21.62
CA ARG A 263 12.92 4.05 -20.23
C ARG A 263 14.41 4.21 -19.96
N LEU A 264 15.23 3.23 -20.34
CA LEU A 264 16.67 3.31 -20.19
C LEU A 264 17.24 4.51 -20.95
N SER A 265 16.86 4.69 -22.23
CA SER A 265 17.28 5.84 -23.02
C SER A 265 16.85 7.17 -22.40
N SER A 266 15.63 7.25 -21.85
CA SER A 266 15.17 8.46 -21.17
C SER A 266 15.96 8.77 -19.90
N TYR A 267 16.34 7.75 -19.12
CA TYR A 267 17.17 7.94 -17.93
C TYR A 267 18.57 8.39 -18.29
N PHE A 268 19.20 7.75 -19.30
CA PHE A 268 20.51 8.18 -19.78
C PHE A 268 20.49 9.63 -20.26
N LEU A 269 19.53 10.00 -21.13
CA LEU A 269 19.45 11.34 -21.69
C LEU A 269 19.18 12.41 -20.62
N SER A 270 18.31 12.11 -19.64
CA SER A 270 18.02 13.03 -18.53
C SER A 270 19.19 13.17 -17.54
N ALA A 271 20.05 12.16 -17.44
CA ALA A 271 21.18 12.15 -16.52
C ALA A 271 22.41 12.91 -17.06
N ILE A 272 22.54 13.08 -18.37
CA ILE A 272 23.71 13.72 -19.00
C ILE A 272 24.03 15.12 -18.44
N PRO A 273 23.08 16.07 -18.32
CA PRO A 273 23.38 17.41 -17.80
C PRO A 273 23.90 17.39 -16.37
N VAL A 274 23.31 16.54 -15.53
CA VAL A 274 23.71 16.36 -14.13
C VAL A 274 25.09 15.70 -14.06
N PHE A 275 25.32 14.68 -14.88
CA PHE A 275 26.60 13.99 -14.97
C PHE A 275 27.72 14.94 -15.41
N ILE A 276 27.49 15.77 -16.43
CA ILE A 276 28.45 16.79 -16.87
C ILE A 276 28.73 17.78 -15.74
N PHE A 277 27.68 18.32 -15.10
CA PHE A 277 27.85 19.28 -14.00
C PHE A 277 28.70 18.70 -12.85
N VAL A 278 28.39 17.47 -12.42
CA VAL A 278 29.13 16.80 -11.34
C VAL A 278 30.57 16.48 -11.77
N SER A 279 30.75 15.92 -12.97
CA SER A 279 32.05 15.55 -13.52
C SER A 279 32.99 16.76 -13.64
N THR A 280 32.47 17.88 -14.17
CA THR A 280 33.21 19.14 -14.28
C THR A 280 33.54 19.71 -12.91
N SER A 281 32.60 19.67 -11.96
CA SER A 281 32.81 20.19 -10.60
C SER A 281 33.87 19.42 -9.83
N ILE A 282 34.00 18.10 -10.06
CA ILE A 282 35.04 17.27 -9.43
C ILE A 282 36.39 17.45 -10.13
N SER A 283 36.39 17.43 -11.47
CA SER A 283 37.63 17.49 -12.27
C SER A 283 38.27 18.87 -12.20
N ASN A 284 37.46 19.93 -12.19
CA ASN A 284 37.90 21.32 -12.13
C ASN A 284 37.01 22.11 -11.16
N PRO A 285 37.30 22.07 -9.84
CA PRO A 285 36.52 22.78 -8.82
C PRO A 285 36.46 24.30 -9.01
N ARG A 286 37.38 24.86 -9.83
CA ARG A 286 37.42 26.28 -10.17
C ARG A 286 36.66 26.66 -11.44
N TYR A 287 36.10 25.70 -12.17
CA TYR A 287 35.50 25.94 -13.49
C TYR A 287 34.39 27.01 -13.48
N TYR A 288 33.58 27.07 -12.42
CA TYR A 288 32.49 28.04 -12.29
C TYR A 288 32.86 29.27 -11.44
N GLN A 289 34.07 29.35 -10.90
CA GLN A 289 34.46 30.44 -9.98
C GLN A 289 34.54 31.79 -10.69
N ASP A 290 35.02 31.82 -11.92
CA ASP A 290 35.23 33.06 -12.68
C ASP A 290 33.92 33.73 -13.12
N VAL A 291 32.81 32.98 -13.14
CA VAL A 291 31.49 33.48 -13.57
C VAL A 291 30.55 33.66 -12.38
N TYR A 292 30.96 33.25 -11.17
CA TYR A 292 30.08 33.23 -10.00
C TYR A 292 29.65 34.62 -9.54
N ASP A 293 30.52 35.62 -9.75
CA ASP A 293 30.29 37.02 -9.38
C ASP A 293 29.49 37.80 -10.45
N ASP A 294 29.22 37.20 -11.62
CA ASP A 294 28.41 37.85 -12.67
C ASP A 294 26.92 37.87 -12.27
N PRO A 295 26.24 39.03 -12.32
CA PRO A 295 24.79 39.13 -12.04
C PRO A 295 23.91 38.18 -12.86
N LEU A 296 24.36 37.74 -14.04
CA LEU A 296 23.65 36.81 -14.92
C LEU A 296 23.80 35.33 -14.52
N PHE A 297 24.72 34.99 -13.62
CA PHE A 297 24.99 33.61 -13.22
C PHE A 297 23.78 32.92 -12.59
N ILE A 298 23.13 33.56 -11.61
CA ILE A 298 21.97 32.99 -10.89
C ILE A 298 20.77 32.79 -11.83
N PRO A 299 20.34 33.78 -12.64
CA PRO A 299 19.27 33.59 -13.63
C PRO A 299 19.56 32.45 -14.61
N MET A 300 20.79 32.35 -15.11
CA MET A 300 21.18 31.31 -16.06
C MET A 300 21.18 29.92 -15.42
N ALA A 301 21.67 29.80 -14.18
CA ALA A 301 21.66 28.56 -13.41
C ALA A 301 20.22 28.08 -13.15
N ILE A 302 19.32 28.99 -12.78
CA ILE A 302 17.89 28.67 -12.62
C ILE A 302 17.29 28.19 -13.94
N ALA A 303 17.61 28.85 -15.06
CA ALA A 303 17.13 28.43 -16.38
C ALA A 303 17.61 27.01 -16.75
N VAL A 304 18.89 26.70 -16.52
CA VAL A 304 19.48 25.36 -16.78
C VAL A 304 18.82 24.29 -15.91
N VAL A 305 18.65 24.54 -14.61
CA VAL A 305 17.96 23.60 -13.70
C VAL A 305 16.52 23.38 -14.15
N THR A 306 15.83 24.47 -14.51
CA THR A 306 14.44 24.41 -14.99
C THR A 306 14.33 23.57 -16.26
N PHE A 307 15.18 23.80 -17.26
CA PHE A 307 15.18 23.01 -18.49
C PHE A 307 15.55 21.56 -18.27
N THR A 308 16.47 21.27 -17.35
CA THR A 308 16.86 19.90 -16.99
C THR A 308 15.69 19.16 -16.34
N VAL A 309 15.00 19.79 -15.39
CA VAL A 309 13.80 19.23 -14.75
C VAL A 309 12.68 19.05 -15.79
N LEU A 310 12.45 20.04 -16.65
CA LEU A 310 11.44 19.99 -17.70
C LEU A 310 11.72 18.86 -18.69
N ASN A 311 12.97 18.69 -19.13
CA ASN A 311 13.41 17.58 -19.97
C ASN A 311 13.09 16.23 -19.30
N ALA A 312 13.51 16.05 -18.05
CA ALA A 312 13.25 14.82 -17.30
C ALA A 312 11.75 14.53 -17.14
N VAL A 313 10.93 15.56 -16.87
CA VAL A 313 9.46 15.43 -16.75
C VAL A 313 8.81 15.07 -18.09
N ILE A 314 9.22 15.70 -19.19
CA ILE A 314 8.69 15.43 -20.52
C ILE A 314 9.02 13.99 -20.93
N LEU A 315 10.29 13.58 -20.77
CA LEU A 315 10.71 12.22 -21.09
C LEU A 315 10.01 11.18 -20.20
N ALA A 316 9.88 11.45 -18.90
CA ALA A 316 9.13 10.57 -17.99
C ALA A 316 7.64 10.43 -18.36
N LYS A 317 7.04 11.46 -18.97
CA LYS A 317 5.67 11.39 -19.49
C LYS A 317 5.58 10.64 -20.81
N LEU A 318 6.51 10.88 -21.75
CA LEU A 318 6.53 10.22 -23.07
C LEU A 318 6.67 8.71 -22.96
N VAL A 319 7.50 8.25 -22.03
CA VAL A 319 7.76 6.82 -21.86
C VAL A 319 6.72 6.12 -20.97
N ARG A 320 5.91 6.88 -20.23
CA ARG A 320 4.81 6.33 -19.45
C ARG A 320 3.63 6.01 -20.39
N PHE A 321 3.71 4.87 -21.06
CA PHE A 321 2.57 4.30 -21.79
C PHE A 321 1.41 4.11 -20.80
N ARG A 322 0.33 4.87 -20.98
CA ARG A 322 -0.93 4.64 -20.24
C ARG A 322 -1.54 3.33 -20.73
N ILE A 323 -1.87 2.47 -19.78
CA ILE A 323 -2.79 1.34 -19.93
C ILE A 323 -4.13 1.82 -19.39
#